data_AF-A0A2V9UZW5-F1
#
_entry.id   AF-A0A2V9UZW5-F1
#
_cell.length_a   1.000
_cell.length_b   1.000
_cell.length_c   1.000
_cell.angle_alpha   90.00
_cell.angle_beta   90.00
_cell.angle_gamma   90.00
#
_symmetry.space_group_name_H-M   'P 1'
#
loop_
_entity.id
_entity.type
_entity.pdbx_description
1 polymer ?
#
loop_
_entity_poly.entity_id
_entity_poly.type
_entity_poly.pdbx_seq_one_letter_code
_entity_poly.pdbx_strand_id
1 'polypeptide(L)'
;MPRASGSRTSKLARAIRTKKVLELTATGVSQEVIAQELGVSIPTVWADLARIDAVANATVESAQFRIQQRNQITAELYALKQAALADPLLDIMERSQLLLAIHDRLIRMHMLDDASLLPGRGSAGDAPVVVNINVEFE
;
A
#
# COMPACT_ATOMS: atom_id res chain seq x y z
N MET A 1 19.20 -0.05 31.63
CA MET A 1 19.08 -1.49 31.32
C MET A 1 18.52 -1.63 29.91
N PRO A 2 19.32 -1.95 28.87
CA PRO A 2 18.81 -2.13 27.51
C PRO A 2 18.09 -3.48 27.42
N ARG A 3 16.81 -3.47 26.98
CA ARG A 3 16.02 -4.68 26.76
C ARG A 3 16.57 -5.43 25.54
N ALA A 4 16.76 -6.73 25.72
CA ALA A 4 17.34 -7.63 24.74
C ALA A 4 16.75 -7.45 23.34
N SER A 5 17.64 -7.34 22.36
CA SER A 5 17.34 -7.46 20.94
C SER A 5 16.48 -8.70 20.72
N GLY A 6 15.25 -8.54 20.25
CA GLY A 6 14.44 -9.67 19.80
C GLY A 6 15.25 -10.45 18.76
N SER A 7 15.60 -11.69 19.08
CA SER A 7 16.45 -12.49 18.19
C SER A 7 15.75 -12.65 16.85
N ARG A 8 16.50 -12.65 15.74
CA ARG A 8 15.94 -12.85 14.39
C ARG A 8 15.07 -14.12 14.30
N THR A 9 15.41 -15.14 15.09
CA THR A 9 14.64 -16.38 15.24
C THR A 9 13.24 -16.15 15.80
N SER A 10 13.08 -15.25 16.77
CA SER A 10 11.77 -14.90 17.34
C SER A 10 10.88 -14.12 16.36
N LYS A 11 11.48 -13.32 15.45
CA LYS A 11 10.76 -12.59 14.40
C LYS A 11 10.27 -13.54 13.31
N LEU A 12 11.11 -14.47 12.86
CA LEU A 12 10.77 -15.45 11.82
C LEU A 12 9.71 -16.45 12.30
N ALA A 13 9.84 -16.98 13.52
CA ALA A 13 8.83 -17.86 14.12
C ALA A 13 7.46 -17.16 14.24
N ARG A 14 7.46 -15.87 14.57
CA ARG A 14 6.24 -15.05 14.59
C ARG A 14 5.65 -14.89 13.20
N ALA A 15 6.44 -14.53 12.19
CA ALA A 15 5.96 -14.35 10.82
C ALA A 15 5.31 -15.63 10.26
N ILE A 16 5.93 -16.78 10.49
CA ILE A 16 5.37 -18.10 10.11
C ILE A 16 4.03 -18.33 10.81
N ARG A 17 3.94 -18.03 12.11
CA ARG A 17 2.70 -18.18 12.86
C ARG A 17 1.60 -17.25 12.36
N THR A 18 1.91 -15.96 12.17
CA THR A 18 0.96 -14.98 11.64
C THR A 18 0.41 -15.40 10.28
N LYS A 19 1.25 -15.98 9.41
CA LYS A 19 0.80 -16.55 8.12
C LYS A 19 -0.23 -17.67 8.32
N LYS A 20 0.03 -18.62 9.22
CA LYS A 20 -0.92 -19.71 9.51
C LYS A 20 -2.21 -19.22 10.15
N VAL A 21 -2.14 -18.20 11.03
CA VAL A 21 -3.34 -17.57 11.61
C VAL A 21 -4.22 -16.99 10.51
N LEU A 22 -3.64 -16.28 9.54
CA LEU A 22 -4.36 -15.74 8.39
C LEU A 22 -5.05 -16.85 7.57
N GLU A 23 -4.32 -17.91 7.23
CA GLU A 23 -4.83 -19.05 6.45
C GLU A 23 -6.02 -19.73 7.15
N LEU A 24 -5.92 -20.00 8.46
CA LEU A 24 -7.00 -20.63 9.23
C LEU A 24 -8.18 -19.68 9.50
N THR A 25 -7.95 -18.38 9.54
CA THR A 25 -9.04 -17.40 9.69
C THR A 25 -9.84 -17.31 8.38
N ALA A 26 -9.17 -17.40 7.23
CA ALA A 26 -9.81 -17.39 5.91
C ALA A 26 -10.73 -18.60 5.67
N THR A 27 -10.51 -19.72 6.36
CA THR A 27 -11.39 -20.90 6.29
C THR A 27 -12.60 -20.82 7.25
N GLY A 28 -12.73 -19.73 8.02
CA GLY A 28 -13.84 -19.50 8.94
C GLY A 28 -13.74 -20.26 10.27
N VAL A 29 -12.55 -20.75 10.61
CA VAL A 29 -12.31 -21.49 11.87
C VAL A 29 -12.31 -20.54 13.06
N SER A 30 -12.85 -20.98 14.20
CA SER A 30 -12.90 -20.16 15.42
C SER A 30 -11.50 -19.94 16.01
N GLN A 31 -11.33 -18.83 16.72
CA GLN A 31 -10.03 -18.44 17.29
C GLN A 31 -9.53 -19.42 18.36
N GLU A 32 -10.44 -20.09 19.06
CA GLU A 32 -10.12 -21.16 20.02
C GLU A 32 -9.48 -22.35 19.33
N VAL A 33 -10.02 -22.76 18.19
CA VAL A 33 -9.49 -23.87 17.39
C VAL A 33 -8.14 -23.50 16.78
N ILE A 34 -8.00 -22.27 16.28
CA ILE A 34 -6.71 -21.75 15.79
C ILE A 34 -5.64 -21.77 16.89
N ALA A 35 -6.01 -21.34 18.10
CA ALA A 35 -5.10 -21.34 19.26
C ALA A 35 -4.66 -22.78 19.61
N GLN A 36 -5.60 -23.72 19.59
CA GLN A 36 -5.34 -25.14 19.86
C GLN A 36 -4.44 -25.76 18.78
N GLU A 37 -4.70 -25.50 17.50
CA GLU A 37 -3.96 -26.06 16.37
C GLU A 37 -2.53 -25.52 16.28
N LEU A 38 -2.33 -24.26 16.66
CA LEU A 38 -1.02 -23.62 16.68
C LEU A 38 -0.27 -23.80 18.01
N GLY A 39 -0.90 -24.41 19.02
CA GLY A 39 -0.31 -24.61 20.34
C GLY A 39 0.01 -23.29 21.06
N VAL A 40 -0.81 -22.26 20.86
CA VAL A 40 -0.63 -20.92 21.46
C VAL A 40 -1.85 -20.49 22.25
N SER A 41 -1.70 -19.45 23.07
CA SER A 41 -2.82 -18.89 23.82
C SER A 41 -3.73 -18.04 22.92
N ILE A 42 -5.03 -18.01 23.22
CA ILE A 42 -6.01 -17.14 22.52
C ILE A 42 -5.55 -15.67 22.48
N PRO A 43 -5.02 -15.05 23.56
CA PRO A 43 -4.47 -13.70 23.49
C PRO A 43 -3.35 -13.51 22.47
N THR A 44 -2.57 -14.57 22.19
CA THR A 44 -1.51 -14.52 21.16
C THR A 44 -2.12 -14.46 19.76
N VAL A 45 -3.19 -15.22 19.51
CA VAL A 45 -3.95 -15.18 18.25
C VAL A 45 -4.54 -13.79 18.03
N TRP A 46 -5.18 -13.22 19.06
CA TRP A 46 -5.71 -11.85 19.02
C TRP A 46 -4.63 -10.81 18.68
N ALA A 47 -3.47 -10.92 19.33
CA ALA A 47 -2.36 -10.00 19.08
C ALA A 47 -1.78 -10.13 17.66
N ASP A 48 -1.85 -11.32 17.06
CA ASP A 48 -1.41 -11.54 15.68
C ASP A 48 -2.46 -11.04 14.67
N LEU A 49 -3.76 -11.24 14.92
CA LEU A 49 -4.86 -10.69 14.12
C LEU A 49 -4.86 -9.16 14.11
N ALA A 50 -4.75 -8.53 15.28
CA ALA A 50 -4.70 -7.07 15.39
C ALA A 50 -3.51 -6.46 14.60
N ARG A 51 -2.39 -7.19 14.49
CA ARG A 51 -1.25 -6.75 13.65
C ARG A 51 -1.53 -6.91 12.17
N ILE A 52 -2.19 -7.99 11.77
CA ILE A 52 -2.63 -8.18 10.38
C ILE A 52 -3.55 -7.03 9.99
N ASP A 53 -4.55 -6.72 10.81
CA ASP A 53 -5.49 -5.63 10.57
C ASP A 53 -4.78 -4.27 10.49
N ALA A 54 -3.82 -4.02 11.39
CA ALA A 54 -3.04 -2.78 11.36
C ALA A 54 -2.23 -2.64 10.05
N VAL A 55 -1.65 -3.73 9.55
CA VAL A 55 -0.93 -3.72 8.28
C VAL A 55 -1.90 -3.54 7.11
N ALA A 56 -3.04 -4.23 7.11
CA ALA A 56 -4.06 -4.10 6.08
C ALA A 56 -4.65 -2.67 6.02
N ASN A 57 -4.90 -2.07 7.18
CA ASN A 57 -5.38 -0.69 7.23
C ASN A 57 -4.32 0.29 6.73
N ALA A 58 -3.05 0.11 7.11
CA ALA A 58 -1.96 0.94 6.61
C ALA A 58 -1.77 0.81 5.08
N THR A 59 -1.95 -0.39 4.51
CA THR A 59 -1.88 -0.58 3.06
C THR A 59 -3.07 0.08 2.36
N VAL A 60 -4.28 -0.03 2.92
CA VAL A 60 -5.49 0.64 2.38
C VAL A 60 -5.35 2.16 2.44
N GLU A 61 -4.93 2.74 3.57
CA GLU A 61 -4.71 4.17 3.71
C GLU A 61 -3.67 4.68 2.70
N SER A 62 -2.56 3.96 2.52
CA SER A 62 -1.55 4.30 1.53
C SER A 62 -2.06 4.19 0.08
N ALA A 63 -2.94 3.23 -0.21
CA ALA A 63 -3.58 3.09 -1.52
C ALA A 63 -4.58 4.23 -1.75
N GLN A 64 -5.41 4.55 -0.77
CA GLN A 64 -6.38 5.65 -0.83
C GLN A 64 -5.69 7.00 -1.02
N PHE A 65 -4.60 7.24 -0.30
CA PHE A 65 -3.79 8.45 -0.47
C PHE A 65 -3.23 8.59 -1.90
N ARG A 66 -2.72 7.50 -2.48
CA ARG A 66 -2.24 7.49 -3.87
C ARG A 66 -3.36 7.75 -4.87
N ILE A 67 -4.53 7.12 -4.68
CA ILE A 67 -5.72 7.36 -5.50
C ILE A 67 -6.12 8.85 -5.42
N GLN A 68 -6.13 9.43 -4.22
CA GLN A 68 -6.45 10.84 -4.01
C GLN A 68 -5.46 11.76 -4.75
N GLN A 69 -4.15 11.49 -4.63
CA GLN A 69 -3.12 12.25 -5.35
C GLN A 69 -3.26 12.14 -6.87
N ARG A 70 -3.54 10.94 -7.39
CA ARG A 70 -3.79 10.71 -8.82
C ARG A 70 -5.00 11.48 -9.31
N ASN A 71 -6.10 11.48 -8.55
CA ASN A 71 -7.30 12.24 -8.87
C ASN A 71 -7.03 13.76 -8.91
N GLN A 72 -6.24 14.26 -7.97
CA GLN A 72 -5.82 15.67 -7.95
C GLN A 72 -4.98 16.04 -9.19
N ILE A 73 -3.97 15.23 -9.54
CA ILE A 73 -3.15 15.47 -10.74
C ILE A 73 -4.00 15.41 -12.02
N THR A 74 -4.96 14.48 -12.07
CA THR A 74 -5.88 14.35 -13.20
C THR A 74 -6.74 15.61 -13.35
N ALA A 75 -7.27 16.15 -12.24
CA ALA A 75 -8.01 17.40 -12.26
C ALA A 75 -7.15 18.59 -12.74
N GLU A 76 -5.90 18.68 -12.29
CA GLU A 76 -4.95 19.69 -12.78
C GLU A 76 -4.70 19.57 -14.29
N LEU A 77 -4.53 18.35 -14.81
CA LEU A 77 -4.33 18.10 -16.23
C LEU A 77 -5.57 18.52 -17.05
N TYR A 78 -6.78 18.23 -16.56
CA TYR A 78 -8.01 18.70 -17.21
C TYR A 78 -8.09 20.22 -17.25
N ALA A 79 -7.73 20.91 -16.16
CA ALA A 79 -7.71 22.37 -16.10
C ALA A 79 -6.70 22.96 -17.10
N LEU A 80 -5.47 22.42 -17.15
CA LEU A 80 -4.44 22.85 -18.10
C LEU A 80 -4.87 22.60 -19.55
N LYS A 81 -5.51 21.46 -19.81
CA LYS A 81 -6.05 21.14 -21.13
C LYS A 81 -7.16 22.11 -21.53
N GLN A 82 -8.06 22.46 -20.61
CA GLN A 82 -9.11 23.45 -20.87
C GLN A 82 -8.52 24.84 -21.14
N ALA A 83 -7.53 25.28 -20.36
CA ALA A 83 -6.84 26.54 -20.59
C ALA A 83 -6.18 26.60 -21.98
N ALA A 84 -5.53 25.50 -22.39
CA ALA A 84 -4.94 25.39 -23.73
C ALA A 84 -5.97 25.36 -24.88
N LEU A 85 -7.20 24.93 -24.60
CA LEU A 85 -8.29 24.90 -25.59
C LEU A 85 -9.08 26.21 -25.63
N ALA A 86 -9.12 26.96 -24.53
CA ALA A 86 -9.91 28.18 -24.39
C ALA A 86 -9.34 29.35 -25.21
N ASP A 87 -8.01 29.43 -25.36
CA ASP A 87 -7.36 30.46 -26.16
C ASP A 87 -6.49 29.85 -27.28
N PRO A 88 -7.03 29.70 -28.50
CA PRO A 88 -6.27 29.17 -29.63
C PRO A 88 -5.18 30.13 -30.14
N LEU A 89 -5.11 31.37 -29.64
CA LEU A 89 -4.14 32.39 -30.00
C LEU A 89 -3.04 32.59 -28.95
N LEU A 90 -2.95 31.71 -27.95
CA LEU A 90 -1.82 31.64 -27.01
C LEU A 90 -0.49 31.81 -27.75
N ASP A 91 0.33 32.75 -27.27
CA ASP A 91 1.66 32.96 -27.83
C ASP A 91 2.53 31.70 -27.66
N ILE A 92 3.53 31.54 -28.52
CA ILE A 92 4.45 30.40 -28.54
C ILE A 92 5.08 30.19 -27.16
N MET A 93 5.39 31.27 -26.42
CA MET A 93 5.97 31.18 -25.10
C MET A 93 4.99 30.61 -24.06
N GLU A 94 3.74 31.06 -24.08
CA GLU A 94 2.69 30.61 -23.15
C GLU A 94 2.29 29.16 -23.44
N ARG A 95 2.23 28.78 -24.72
CA ARG A 95 1.99 27.40 -25.13
C ARG A 95 3.11 26.46 -24.71
N SER A 96 4.35 26.91 -24.78
CA SER A 96 5.52 26.15 -24.33
C SER A 96 5.49 25.93 -22.81
N GLN A 97 5.09 26.95 -22.04
CA GLN A 97 4.93 26.84 -20.58
C GLN A 97 3.82 25.85 -20.19
N LEU A 98 2.68 25.88 -20.89
CA LEU A 98 1.59 24.92 -20.67
C LEU A 98 2.02 23.48 -20.97
N LEU A 99 2.76 23.25 -22.06
CA LEU A 99 3.26 21.92 -22.41
C LEU A 99 4.25 21.39 -21.37
N LEU A 100 5.15 22.23 -20.86
CA LEU A 100 6.06 21.87 -19.76
C LEU A 100 5.27 21.51 -18.49
N ALA A 101 4.28 22.32 -18.12
CA ALA A 101 3.44 22.05 -16.95
C ALA A 101 2.68 20.72 -17.06
N ILE A 102 2.14 20.39 -18.25
CA ILE A 102 1.49 19.11 -18.52
C ILE A 102 2.50 17.96 -18.39
N HIS A 103 3.68 18.10 -18.99
CA HIS A 103 4.74 17.08 -18.91
C HIS A 103 5.15 16.78 -17.46
N ASP A 104 5.36 17.80 -16.64
CA ASP A 104 5.70 17.64 -15.22
C ASP A 104 4.60 16.94 -14.40
N ARG A 105 3.32 17.19 -14.72
CA ARG A 105 2.19 16.50 -14.08
C ARG A 105 2.12 15.03 -14.51
N LEU A 106 2.37 14.73 -15.78
CA LEU A 106 2.43 13.36 -16.28
C LEU A 106 3.58 12.56 -15.67
N ILE A 107 4.76 13.16 -15.51
CA ILE A 107 5.89 12.54 -14.79
C ILE A 107 5.47 12.21 -13.35
N ARG A 108 4.85 13.14 -12.63
CA ARG A 108 4.38 12.89 -11.26
C ARG A 108 3.35 11.77 -11.17
N MET A 109 2.44 11.67 -12.14
CA MET A 109 1.48 10.57 -12.21
C MET A 109 2.18 9.22 -12.42
N HIS A 110 3.15 9.14 -13.34
CA HIS A 110 3.94 7.93 -13.55
C HIS A 110 4.75 7.50 -12.32
N MET A 111 5.34 8.47 -11.59
CA MET A 111 6.09 8.18 -10.37
C MET A 111 5.19 7.60 -9.25
N LEU A 112 3.92 7.98 -9.21
CA LEU A 112 2.94 7.40 -8.26
C LEU A 112 2.61 5.95 -8.62
N ASP A 113 2.52 5.65 -9.92
CA ASP A 113 2.26 4.29 -10.41
C ASP A 113 3.49 3.38 -10.21
N ASP A 114 4.72 3.86 -10.45
CA ASP A 114 5.96 3.09 -10.22
C ASP A 114 6.23 2.82 -8.73
N ALA A 115 5.83 3.74 -7.84
CA ALA A 115 5.90 3.53 -6.40
C ALA A 115 4.96 2.41 -5.90
N SER A 116 4.04 1.91 -6.74
CA SER A 116 3.23 0.72 -6.45
C SER A 116 3.96 -0.61 -6.76
N LEU A 117 5.00 -0.59 -7.60
CA LEU A 117 5.77 -1.77 -8.02
C LEU A 117 6.99 -2.05 -7.14
N LEU A 118 7.41 -1.08 -6.32
CA LEU A 118 8.45 -1.30 -5.34
C LEU A 118 7.81 -1.90 -4.07
N PRO A 119 8.04 -3.20 -3.75
CA PRO A 119 7.74 -3.68 -2.41
C PRO A 119 8.48 -2.76 -1.45
N GLY A 120 7.73 -2.24 -0.46
CA GLY A 120 8.18 -1.15 0.39
C GLY A 120 9.65 -1.26 0.73
N ARG A 121 10.39 -0.17 0.52
CA ARG A 121 11.80 -0.03 0.91
C ARG A 121 11.88 0.04 2.44
N GLY A 122 11.35 -0.96 3.13
CA GLY A 122 11.75 -1.35 4.47
C GLY A 122 13.13 -1.97 4.34
N SER A 123 14.10 -1.30 4.96
CA SER A 123 15.37 -1.86 5.45
C SER A 123 15.60 -3.33 5.12
N ALA A 124 16.61 -3.61 4.30
CA ALA A 124 17.14 -4.92 3.95
C ALA A 124 16.81 -6.02 4.98
N GLY A 125 15.85 -6.89 4.66
CA GLY A 125 15.56 -8.10 5.46
C GLY A 125 14.09 -8.54 5.50
N ASP A 126 13.13 -7.69 5.15
CA ASP A 126 11.71 -8.07 5.12
C ASP A 126 11.25 -8.20 3.67
N ALA A 127 11.16 -9.44 3.17
CA ALA A 127 10.34 -9.71 1.99
C ALA A 127 8.87 -9.72 2.44
N PRO A 128 8.02 -8.76 2.04
CA PRO A 128 6.60 -8.89 2.27
C PRO A 128 6.11 -10.05 1.39
N VAL A 129 5.39 -10.99 2.01
CA VAL A 129 4.56 -11.95 1.27
C VAL A 129 3.50 -11.13 0.57
N VAL A 130 3.64 -10.95 -0.75
CA VAL A 130 2.63 -10.32 -1.59
C VAL A 130 1.46 -11.28 -1.65
N VAL A 131 0.45 -11.06 -0.81
CA VAL A 131 -0.87 -11.67 -0.99
C VAL A 131 -1.58 -10.81 -2.03
N ASN A 132 -1.60 -11.29 -3.27
CA ASN A 132 -2.39 -10.71 -4.35
C ASN A 132 -3.86 -10.96 -4.00
N ILE A 133 -4.50 -9.99 -3.36
CA ILE A 133 -5.96 -9.98 -3.22
C ILE A 133 -6.48 -9.38 -4.52
N ASN A 134 -6.74 -10.23 -5.51
CA ASN A 134 -7.57 -9.86 -6.66
C ASN A 134 -8.98 -9.57 -6.12
N VAL A 135 -9.29 -8.29 -5.93
CA VAL A 135 -10.67 -7.86 -5.77
C VAL A 135 -11.19 -7.59 -7.18
N GLU A 136 -11.76 -8.62 -7.80
CA GLU A 136 -12.59 -8.44 -9.00
C GLU A 136 -13.90 -7.78 -8.53
N PHE A 137 -14.13 -6.55 -8.97
CA PHE A 137 -15.43 -5.90 -8.82
C PHE A 137 -16.30 -6.33 -10.00
N GLU A 138 -17.36 -7.10 -9.72
CA GLU A 138 -18.48 -7.36 -10.65
C GLU A 138 -19.31 -6.09 -10.91
#